data_AF-A0A2W1AWC0-F1
#
_entry.id   AF-A0A2W1AWC0-F1
#
_cell.length_a   1.000
_cell.length_b   1.000
_cell.length_c   1.000
_cell.angle_alpha   90.00
_cell.angle_beta   90.00
_cell.angle_gamma   90.00
#
_symmetry.space_group_name_H-M   'P 1'
#
loop_
_entity.id
_entity.type
_entity.pdbx_description
1 polymer ?
#
loop_
_entity_poly.entity_id
_entity_poly.type
_entity_poly.pdbx_seq_one_letter_code
_entity_poly.pdbx_strand_id
1 'polypeptide(L)'
;MSAYYPVFLNLHDRACIVVGGGVIAERKVRYLLECGGKVTVVSPAVTAEVEALAQQGLLVWEPRRYREGDLTGAFLAVAGTDDTSVNQEVAAEANREKVLLNVVDVPALCDFIAPAIVERGPVTVAISTSGTSPALARRLREEMENQEQCTCLSWADAAELLKEVRLDLRSRNIRAAPDHWQACMTDDVLDLVHSGHAEEARRKLIQSLELGATPLVAGEA
;
A
#
# COMPACT_ATOMS: atom_id res chain seq x y z
N MET A 1 -17.78 -13.77 -8.42
CA MET A 1 -16.32 -13.57 -8.51
C MET A 1 -16.04 -12.08 -8.46
N SER A 2 -14.96 -11.64 -7.81
CA SER A 2 -14.57 -10.23 -7.75
C SER A 2 -14.29 -9.70 -9.16
N ALA A 3 -14.82 -8.51 -9.49
CA ALA A 3 -14.51 -7.81 -10.74
C ALA A 3 -13.13 -7.12 -10.70
N TYR A 4 -12.49 -7.05 -9.52
CA TYR A 4 -11.19 -6.41 -9.31
C TYR A 4 -10.09 -7.45 -9.08
N TYR A 5 -8.92 -7.22 -9.70
CA TYR A 5 -7.69 -7.97 -9.45
C TYR A 5 -6.88 -7.27 -8.34
N PRO A 6 -6.65 -7.92 -7.19
CA PRO A 6 -5.97 -7.29 -6.06
C PRO A 6 -4.47 -7.19 -6.33
N VAL A 7 -3.94 -5.97 -6.28
CA VAL A 7 -2.51 -5.67 -6.46
C VAL A 7 -2.07 -4.55 -5.53
N PHE A 8 -0.78 -4.55 -5.19
CA PHE A 8 -0.09 -3.39 -4.64
C PHE A 8 0.75 -2.74 -5.73
N LEU A 9 0.54 -1.43 -5.93
CA LEU A 9 1.22 -0.66 -6.94
C LEU A 9 2.42 0.06 -6.32
N ASN A 10 3.57 -0.01 -6.98
CA ASN A 10 4.73 0.80 -6.62
C ASN A 10 4.63 2.17 -7.30
N LEU A 11 4.42 3.22 -6.51
CA LEU A 11 4.26 4.60 -6.99
C LEU A 11 5.55 5.43 -6.90
N HIS A 12 6.67 4.85 -6.44
CA HIS A 12 7.94 5.56 -6.35
C HIS A 12 8.31 6.18 -7.70
N ASP A 13 8.52 7.50 -7.71
CA ASP A 13 8.84 8.31 -8.89
C ASP A 13 7.78 8.30 -10.01
N ARG A 14 6.58 7.77 -9.77
CA ARG A 14 5.49 7.73 -10.76
C ARG A 14 4.68 9.02 -10.74
N ALA A 15 4.30 9.52 -11.92
CA ALA A 15 3.43 10.68 -12.04
C ALA A 15 2.01 10.33 -11.59
N CYS A 16 1.50 11.08 -10.61
CA CYS A 16 0.17 10.91 -10.05
C CYS A 16 -0.60 12.22 -10.13
N ILE A 17 -1.77 12.21 -10.77
CA ILE A 17 -2.60 13.41 -10.93
C ILE A 17 -3.81 13.34 -10.01
N VAL A 18 -4.07 14.41 -9.26
CA VAL A 18 -5.28 14.55 -8.44
C VAL A 18 -6.09 15.72 -8.98
N VAL A 19 -7.30 15.44 -9.48
CA VAL A 19 -8.23 16.45 -9.99
C VAL A 19 -9.26 16.76 -8.90
N GLY A 20 -9.23 17.99 -8.39
CA GLY A 20 -9.99 18.42 -7.21
C GLY A 20 -9.08 18.75 -6.02
N GLY A 21 -9.55 19.65 -5.16
CA GLY A 21 -8.76 20.21 -4.05
C GLY A 21 -9.43 20.15 -2.68
N GLY A 22 -10.55 19.43 -2.55
CA GLY A 22 -11.26 19.27 -1.28
C GLY A 22 -10.59 18.29 -0.30
N VAL A 23 -11.24 18.07 0.84
CA VAL A 23 -10.74 17.18 1.91
C VAL A 23 -10.51 15.74 1.45
N ILE A 24 -11.33 15.24 0.51
CA ILE A 24 -11.13 13.89 -0.04
C ILE A 24 -9.87 13.84 -0.90
N ALA A 25 -9.64 14.86 -1.73
CA ALA A 25 -8.43 14.97 -2.54
C ALA A 25 -7.18 15.10 -1.66
N GLU A 26 -7.22 15.91 -0.59
CA GLU A 26 -6.12 16.02 0.38
C GLU A 26 -5.69 14.67 0.94
N ARG A 27 -6.65 13.83 1.36
CA ARG A 27 -6.34 12.48 1.88
C ARG A 27 -5.65 11.61 0.83
N LYS A 28 -6.02 11.75 -0.44
CA LYS A 28 -5.42 11.02 -1.56
C LYS A 28 -4.03 11.54 -1.88
N VAL A 29 -3.85 12.86 -1.90
CA VAL A 29 -2.55 13.52 -2.05
C VAL A 29 -1.56 12.99 -1.02
N ARG A 30 -1.93 13.01 0.27
CA ARG A 30 -1.06 12.53 1.35
C ARG A 30 -0.62 11.08 1.13
N TYR A 31 -1.57 10.18 0.87
CA TYR A 31 -1.26 8.77 0.68
C TYR A 31 -0.40 8.50 -0.57
N LEU A 32 -0.64 9.23 -1.66
CA LEU A 32 0.18 9.13 -2.88
C LEU A 32 1.62 9.61 -2.63
N LEU A 33 1.80 10.69 -1.86
CA LEU A 33 3.12 11.19 -1.47
C LEU A 33 3.85 10.20 -0.55
N GLU A 34 3.17 9.63 0.44
CA GLU A 34 3.71 8.58 1.32
C GLU A 34 4.19 7.36 0.52
N CYS A 35 3.50 7.02 -0.57
CA CYS A 35 3.92 5.96 -1.51
C CYS A 35 5.07 6.37 -2.46
N GLY A 36 5.58 7.60 -2.38
CA GLY A 36 6.65 8.11 -3.24
C GLY A 36 6.20 8.63 -4.62
N GLY A 37 4.90 8.89 -4.80
CA GLY A 37 4.34 9.43 -6.03
C GLY A 37 4.74 10.89 -6.28
N LYS A 38 4.97 11.24 -7.55
CA LYS A 38 5.14 12.62 -8.02
C LYS A 38 3.76 13.23 -8.24
N VAL A 39 3.24 13.88 -7.21
CA VAL A 39 1.86 14.36 -7.20
C VAL A 39 1.73 15.74 -7.85
N THR A 40 0.77 15.85 -8.77
CA THR A 40 0.27 17.13 -9.28
C THR A 40 -1.21 17.25 -8.95
N VAL A 41 -1.62 18.36 -8.33
CA VAL A 41 -3.01 18.67 -8.01
C VAL A 41 -3.53 19.71 -9.00
N VAL A 42 -4.60 19.39 -9.72
CA VAL A 42 -5.29 20.31 -10.63
C VAL A 42 -6.61 20.72 -10.00
N SER A 43 -6.68 21.95 -9.47
CA SER A 43 -7.90 22.49 -8.90
C SER A 43 -7.85 24.01 -8.75
N PRO A 44 -8.95 24.76 -8.98
CA PRO A 44 -8.98 26.21 -8.78
C PRO A 44 -8.69 26.63 -7.34
N ALA A 45 -9.01 25.79 -6.37
CA ALA A 45 -8.77 26.01 -4.95
C ALA A 45 -8.45 24.67 -4.29
N VAL A 46 -7.63 24.70 -3.24
CA VAL A 46 -7.23 23.52 -2.46
C VAL A 46 -7.36 23.81 -0.97
N THR A 47 -7.28 22.77 -0.14
CA THR A 47 -7.19 22.94 1.31
C THR A 47 -5.86 23.59 1.70
N ALA A 48 -5.81 24.21 2.89
CA ALA A 48 -4.60 24.84 3.41
C ALA A 48 -3.42 23.84 3.54
N GLU A 49 -3.71 22.57 3.81
CA GLU A 49 -2.72 21.50 3.85
C GLU A 49 -2.09 21.26 2.47
N VAL A 50 -2.91 21.10 1.43
CA VAL A 50 -2.40 20.88 0.06
C VAL A 50 -1.61 22.10 -0.42
N GLU A 51 -2.07 23.30 -0.10
CA GLU A 51 -1.33 24.53 -0.39
C GLU A 51 0.03 24.57 0.34
N ALA A 52 0.07 24.20 1.61
CA ALA A 52 1.32 24.13 2.38
C ALA A 52 2.30 23.09 1.80
N LEU A 53 1.82 21.91 1.41
CA LEU A 53 2.62 20.88 0.73
C LEU A 53 3.21 21.38 -0.59
N ALA A 54 2.42 22.15 -1.37
CA ALA A 54 2.88 22.77 -2.61
C ALA A 54 3.98 23.82 -2.34
N GLN A 55 3.80 24.67 -1.32
CA GLN A 55 4.79 25.67 -0.92
C GLN A 55 6.10 25.06 -0.42
N GLN A 56 6.04 23.86 0.17
CA GLN A 56 7.21 23.07 0.58
C GLN A 56 7.90 22.37 -0.60
N GLY A 57 7.32 22.42 -1.81
CA GLY A 57 7.84 21.75 -3.00
C GLY A 57 7.63 20.24 -3.00
N LEU A 58 6.73 19.72 -2.16
CA LEU A 58 6.42 18.29 -2.08
C LEU A 58 5.47 17.83 -3.20
N LEU A 59 4.69 18.75 -3.76
CA LEU A 59 3.79 18.52 -4.89
C LEU A 59 3.71 19.75 -5.80
N VAL A 60 3.17 19.56 -7.01
CA VAL A 60 2.83 20.67 -7.92
C VAL A 60 1.35 20.99 -7.78
N TRP A 61 0.99 22.25 -7.55
CA TRP A 61 -0.40 22.70 -7.58
C TRP A 61 -0.63 23.60 -8.79
N GLU A 62 -1.61 23.21 -9.61
CA GLU A 62 -2.12 23.94 -10.76
C GLU A 62 -3.45 24.62 -10.37
N PRO A 63 -3.46 25.93 -10.05
CA PRO A 63 -4.62 26.66 -9.52
C PRO A 63 -5.64 27.00 -10.62
N ARG A 64 -6.17 25.98 -11.28
CA ARG A 64 -7.09 26.09 -12.41
C ARG A 64 -8.02 24.89 -12.51
N ARG A 65 -9.02 24.98 -13.39
CA ARG A 65 -9.85 23.83 -13.75
C ARG A 65 -9.05 22.83 -14.60
N TYR A 66 -9.54 21.60 -14.57
CA TYR A 66 -9.11 20.54 -15.47
C TYR A 66 -9.25 20.97 -16.93
N ARG A 67 -8.35 20.48 -17.78
CA ARG A 67 -8.43 20.56 -19.23
C ARG A 67 -7.89 19.28 -19.85
N GLU A 68 -8.31 18.99 -21.07
CA GLU A 68 -7.77 17.87 -21.82
C GLU A 68 -6.24 17.97 -21.96
N GLY A 69 -5.55 16.85 -21.73
CA GLY A 69 -4.10 16.73 -21.77
C GLY A 69 -3.44 16.78 -20.39
N ASP A 70 -4.18 17.11 -19.32
CA ASP A 70 -3.66 17.13 -17.96
C ASP A 70 -3.24 15.74 -17.44
N LEU A 71 -3.71 14.65 -18.07
CA LEU A 71 -3.30 13.28 -17.72
C LEU A 71 -2.14 12.76 -18.56
N THR A 72 -1.60 13.57 -19.49
CA THR A 72 -0.51 13.14 -20.38
C THR A 72 0.70 12.66 -19.57
N GLY A 73 1.07 11.38 -19.76
CA GLY A 73 2.21 10.77 -19.07
C GLY A 73 1.96 10.41 -17.60
N ALA A 74 0.74 10.58 -17.10
CA ALA A 74 0.36 10.09 -15.78
C ALA A 74 0.40 8.56 -15.72
N PHE A 75 0.77 8.01 -14.56
CA PHE A 75 0.63 6.59 -14.29
C PHE A 75 -0.73 6.29 -13.63
N LEU A 76 -1.14 7.17 -12.73
CA LEU A 76 -2.36 7.04 -11.93
C LEU A 76 -3.02 8.41 -11.77
N ALA A 77 -4.34 8.43 -11.81
CA ALA A 77 -5.14 9.61 -11.55
C ALA A 77 -6.22 9.35 -10.50
N VAL A 78 -6.56 10.39 -9.73
CA VAL A 78 -7.70 10.40 -8.83
C VAL A 78 -8.55 11.63 -9.13
N ALA A 79 -9.84 11.46 -9.40
CA ALA A 79 -10.79 12.55 -9.59
C ALA A 79 -11.77 12.60 -8.41
N GLY A 80 -11.89 13.77 -7.79
CA GLY A 80 -12.79 14.01 -6.67
C GLY A 80 -13.32 15.43 -6.69
N THR A 81 -13.98 15.80 -7.79
CA THR A 81 -14.63 17.10 -7.95
C THR A 81 -16.14 17.00 -7.75
N ASP A 82 -16.77 18.11 -7.33
CA ASP A 82 -18.24 18.22 -7.26
C ASP A 82 -18.88 18.37 -8.65
N ASP A 83 -18.07 18.53 -9.71
CA ASP A 83 -18.53 18.68 -11.08
C ASP A 83 -18.48 17.34 -11.82
N THR A 84 -19.65 16.72 -11.96
CA THR A 84 -19.78 15.44 -12.67
C THR A 84 -19.28 15.50 -14.11
N SER A 85 -19.37 16.65 -14.79
CA SER A 85 -18.89 16.78 -16.17
C SER A 85 -17.36 16.68 -16.23
N VAL A 86 -16.66 17.34 -15.29
CA VAL A 86 -15.20 17.22 -15.16
C VAL A 86 -14.80 15.79 -14.85
N ASN A 87 -15.49 15.12 -13.93
CA ASN A 87 -15.18 13.71 -13.60
C ASN A 87 -15.34 12.78 -14.83
N GLN A 88 -16.31 13.05 -15.72
CA GLN A 88 -16.49 12.31 -16.97
C GLN A 88 -15.41 12.61 -18.00
N GLU A 89 -14.98 13.87 -18.12
CA GLU A 89 -13.87 14.27 -19.00
C GLU A 89 -12.57 13.58 -18.58
N VAL A 90 -12.26 13.59 -17.27
CA VAL A 90 -11.11 12.89 -16.69
C VAL A 90 -11.19 11.39 -16.98
N ALA A 91 -12.36 10.76 -16.80
CA ALA A 91 -12.56 9.35 -17.10
C ALA A 91 -12.36 9.00 -18.58
N ALA A 92 -12.85 9.85 -19.48
CA ALA A 92 -12.67 9.66 -20.91
C ALA A 92 -11.19 9.79 -21.30
N GLU A 93 -10.46 10.76 -20.77
CA GLU A 93 -9.02 10.92 -21.06
C GLU A 93 -8.19 9.78 -20.46
N ALA A 94 -8.45 9.41 -19.19
CA ALA A 94 -7.74 8.32 -18.53
C ALA A 94 -7.86 7.01 -19.31
N ASN A 95 -9.05 6.72 -19.84
CA ASN A 95 -9.27 5.54 -20.68
C ASN A 95 -8.44 5.58 -21.99
N ARG A 96 -8.37 6.75 -22.65
CA ARG A 96 -7.58 6.93 -23.88
C ARG A 96 -6.08 6.76 -23.62
N GLU A 97 -5.59 7.38 -22.55
CA GLU A 97 -4.17 7.41 -22.18
C GLU A 97 -3.71 6.18 -21.37
N LYS A 98 -4.65 5.28 -21.01
CA LYS A 98 -4.41 4.09 -20.19
C LYS A 98 -3.86 4.42 -18.79
N VAL A 99 -4.34 5.52 -18.22
CA VAL A 99 -4.03 5.95 -16.85
C VAL A 99 -4.98 5.24 -15.89
N LEU A 100 -4.45 4.64 -14.83
CA LEU A 100 -5.29 4.02 -13.80
C LEU A 100 -6.10 5.10 -13.08
N LEU A 101 -7.43 5.07 -13.21
CA LEU A 101 -8.29 6.09 -12.61
C LEU A 101 -9.08 5.57 -11.40
N ASN A 102 -9.17 6.41 -10.38
CA ASN A 102 -10.17 6.31 -9.33
C ASN A 102 -11.00 7.61 -9.28
N VAL A 103 -12.30 7.50 -9.56
CA VAL A 103 -13.26 8.58 -9.33
C VAL A 103 -13.94 8.36 -7.98
N VAL A 104 -13.81 9.34 -7.08
CA VAL A 104 -14.40 9.30 -5.74
C VAL A 104 -15.90 9.12 -5.85
N ASP A 105 -16.44 8.17 -5.09
CA ASP A 105 -17.86 7.84 -4.98
C ASP A 105 -18.59 7.47 -6.30
N VAL A 106 -17.86 7.29 -7.40
CA VAL A 106 -18.42 6.85 -8.71
C VAL A 106 -17.70 5.59 -9.22
N PRO A 107 -17.97 4.40 -8.64
CA PRO A 107 -17.28 3.16 -9.01
C PRO A 107 -17.37 2.79 -10.50
N ALA A 108 -18.43 3.20 -11.19
CA ALA A 108 -18.61 2.93 -12.61
C ALA A 108 -17.57 3.62 -13.52
N LEU A 109 -16.84 4.61 -13.01
CA LEU A 109 -15.79 5.33 -13.73
C LEU A 109 -14.37 4.93 -13.28
N CYS A 110 -14.24 3.92 -12.42
CA CYS A 110 -12.96 3.54 -11.82
C CYS A 110 -12.33 2.31 -12.50
N ASP A 111 -11.03 2.37 -12.75
CA ASP A 111 -10.21 1.19 -13.05
C ASP A 111 -9.76 0.47 -11.78
N PHE A 112 -9.62 1.22 -10.68
CA PHE A 112 -9.29 0.68 -9.37
C PHE A 112 -10.12 1.32 -8.26
N ILE A 113 -10.30 0.57 -7.17
CA ILE A 113 -10.99 1.02 -5.97
C ILE A 113 -10.00 1.19 -4.83
N ALA A 114 -10.24 2.20 -4.00
CA ALA A 114 -9.47 2.40 -2.78
C ALA A 114 -9.96 1.45 -1.68
N PRO A 115 -9.11 0.53 -1.19
CA PRO A 115 -9.48 -0.38 -0.12
C PRO A 115 -9.46 0.34 1.25
N ALA A 116 -10.01 -0.32 2.27
CA ALA A 116 -9.65 0.00 3.65
C ALA A 116 -8.26 -0.62 3.93
N ILE A 117 -7.36 0.15 4.54
CA ILE A 117 -5.97 -0.25 4.77
C ILE A 117 -5.74 -0.41 6.26
N VAL A 118 -5.11 -1.52 6.65
CA VAL A 118 -4.52 -1.72 8.00
C VAL A 118 -3.01 -1.83 7.81
N GLU A 119 -2.24 -1.10 8.60
CA GLU A 119 -0.78 -1.15 8.58
C GLU A 119 -0.24 -1.47 9.98
N ARG A 120 0.68 -2.43 10.05
CA ARG A 120 1.43 -2.77 11.26
C ARG A 120 2.88 -3.05 10.88
N GLY A 121 3.76 -2.11 11.19
CA GLY A 121 5.16 -2.16 10.72
C GLY A 121 5.21 -2.31 9.18
N PRO A 122 5.93 -3.29 8.64
CA PRO A 122 6.03 -3.51 7.19
C PRO A 122 4.88 -4.34 6.59
N VAL A 123 3.88 -4.73 7.38
CA VAL A 123 2.73 -5.52 6.92
C VAL A 123 1.55 -4.60 6.62
N THR A 124 1.08 -4.65 5.38
CA THR A 124 -0.12 -3.93 4.92
C THR A 124 -1.20 -4.93 4.53
N VAL A 125 -2.40 -4.74 5.07
CA VAL A 125 -3.60 -5.48 4.65
C VAL A 125 -4.56 -4.52 3.95
N ALA A 126 -4.94 -4.86 2.72
CA ALA A 126 -5.96 -4.16 1.97
C ALA A 126 -7.27 -4.95 1.96
N ILE A 127 -8.33 -4.33 2.49
CA ILE A 127 -9.65 -4.92 2.62
C ILE A 127 -10.57 -4.28 1.59
N SER A 128 -11.11 -5.10 0.70
CA SER A 128 -12.05 -4.68 -0.32
C SER A 128 -13.33 -5.50 -0.27
N THR A 129 -14.47 -4.82 -0.38
CA THR A 129 -15.79 -5.44 -0.59
C THR A 129 -16.25 -5.35 -2.04
N SER A 130 -15.34 -5.00 -2.97
CA SER A 130 -15.67 -4.76 -4.39
C SER A 130 -16.82 -3.76 -4.60
N GLY A 131 -16.95 -2.78 -3.70
CA GLY A 131 -18.03 -1.79 -3.70
C GLY A 131 -19.33 -2.24 -3.00
N THR A 132 -19.42 -3.49 -2.52
CA THR A 132 -20.64 -4.03 -1.89
C THR A 132 -20.98 -3.34 -0.58
N SER A 133 -19.98 -3.06 0.27
CA SER A 133 -20.20 -2.43 1.58
C SER A 133 -18.95 -1.73 2.09
N PRO A 134 -18.86 -0.40 1.97
CA PRO A 134 -17.81 0.40 2.61
C PRO A 134 -17.83 0.27 4.14
N ALA A 135 -19.02 0.14 4.73
CA ALA A 135 -19.18 -0.02 6.18
C ALA A 135 -18.58 -1.33 6.70
N LEU A 136 -18.73 -2.44 5.96
CA LEU A 136 -18.09 -3.71 6.31
C LEU A 136 -16.57 -3.62 6.20
N ALA A 137 -16.04 -3.04 5.11
CA ALA A 137 -14.60 -2.83 4.96
C ALA A 137 -14.01 -2.03 6.12
N ARG A 138 -14.71 -0.97 6.55
CA ARG A 138 -14.35 -0.16 7.72
C ARG A 138 -14.36 -1.00 9.01
N ARG A 139 -15.43 -1.76 9.27
CA ARG A 139 -15.53 -2.59 10.49
C ARG A 139 -14.39 -3.59 10.58
N LEU A 140 -14.08 -4.31 9.48
CA LEU A 140 -12.98 -5.27 9.45
C LEU A 140 -11.63 -4.59 9.68
N ARG A 141 -11.41 -3.39 9.11
CA ARG A 141 -10.21 -2.60 9.37
C ARG A 141 -10.08 -2.27 10.85
N GLU A 142 -11.12 -1.70 11.46
CA GLU A 142 -11.13 -1.30 12.88
C GLU A 142 -10.91 -2.50 13.83
N GLU A 143 -11.45 -3.68 13.49
CA GLU A 143 -11.25 -4.92 14.24
C GLU A 143 -9.79 -5.40 14.16
N MET A 144 -9.17 -5.34 12.98
CA MET A 144 -7.77 -5.73 12.78
C MET A 144 -6.76 -4.71 13.35
N GLU A 145 -7.13 -3.42 13.39
CA GLU A 145 -6.34 -2.35 14.02
C GLU A 145 -6.30 -2.50 15.55
N ASN A 146 -7.35 -3.08 16.16
CA ASN A 146 -7.41 -3.25 17.60
C ASN A 146 -6.62 -4.49 18.07
N GLN A 147 -5.38 -4.25 18.53
CA GLN A 147 -4.47 -5.30 18.98
C GLN A 147 -4.96 -6.09 20.20
N GLU A 148 -5.82 -5.51 21.03
CA GLU A 148 -6.42 -6.23 22.16
C GLU A 148 -7.48 -7.23 21.71
N GLN A 149 -8.05 -7.03 20.51
CA GLN A 149 -9.14 -7.84 19.96
C GLN A 149 -8.69 -8.77 18.83
N CYS A 150 -7.65 -8.41 18.05
CA CYS A 150 -7.11 -9.24 16.97
C CYS A 150 -5.62 -9.50 17.12
N THR A 151 -5.27 -10.77 17.34
CA THR A 151 -3.88 -11.25 17.26
C THR A 151 -3.47 -11.66 15.85
N CYS A 152 -4.38 -11.54 14.87
CA CYS A 152 -4.18 -11.92 13.48
C CYS A 152 -2.96 -11.26 12.80
N LEU A 153 -2.53 -10.10 13.30
CA LEU A 153 -1.37 -9.35 12.80
C LEU A 153 -0.17 -9.39 13.74
N SER A 154 -0.16 -10.24 14.78
CA SER A 154 0.94 -10.30 15.77
C SER A 154 2.30 -10.57 15.12
N TRP A 155 2.34 -11.45 14.12
CA TRP A 155 3.56 -11.76 13.36
C TRP A 155 4.17 -10.56 12.62
N ALA A 156 3.43 -9.46 12.43
CA ALA A 156 3.99 -8.24 11.88
C ALA A 156 5.10 -7.65 12.76
N ASP A 157 5.06 -7.89 14.08
CA ASP A 157 6.07 -7.42 15.02
C ASP A 157 7.40 -8.18 14.85
N ALA A 158 7.35 -9.41 14.34
CA ALA A 158 8.54 -10.22 14.05
C ALA A 158 9.14 -9.94 12.66
N ALA A 159 8.59 -9.02 11.87
CA ALA A 159 8.98 -8.86 10.47
C ALA A 159 10.46 -8.46 10.28
N GLU A 160 11.01 -7.59 11.13
CA GLU A 160 12.43 -7.21 11.03
C GLU A 160 13.34 -8.39 11.40
N LEU A 161 13.01 -9.14 12.46
CA LEU A 161 13.71 -10.38 12.82
C LEU A 161 13.74 -11.37 11.65
N LEU A 162 12.59 -11.61 11.00
CA LEU A 162 12.46 -12.53 9.87
C LEU A 162 13.33 -12.07 8.68
N LYS A 163 13.37 -10.76 8.42
CA LYS A 163 14.22 -10.16 7.39
C LYS A 163 15.71 -10.35 7.70
N GLU A 164 16.14 -10.06 8.93
CA GLU A 164 17.52 -10.25 9.38
C GLU A 164 17.97 -11.70 9.27
N VAL A 165 17.16 -12.66 9.74
CA VAL A 165 17.47 -14.09 9.63
C VAL A 165 17.54 -14.52 8.16
N ARG A 166 16.65 -14.03 7.31
CA ARG A 166 16.70 -14.32 5.86
C ARG A 166 18.00 -13.80 5.22
N LEU A 167 18.47 -12.62 5.61
CA LEU A 167 19.73 -12.06 5.12
C LEU A 167 20.95 -12.84 5.65
N ASP A 168 20.93 -13.25 6.93
CA ASP A 168 21.97 -14.09 7.53
C ASP A 168 22.12 -15.42 6.79
N LEU A 169 21.02 -16.16 6.62
CA LEU A 169 21.03 -17.44 5.92
C LEU A 169 21.50 -17.30 4.47
N ARG A 170 21.09 -16.23 3.78
CA ARG A 170 21.59 -15.92 2.42
C ARG A 170 23.09 -15.67 2.40
N SER A 171 23.63 -14.91 3.36
CA SER A 171 25.07 -14.63 3.42
C SER A 171 25.90 -15.90 3.67
N ARG A 172 25.28 -16.91 4.30
CA ARG A 172 25.85 -18.24 4.56
C ARG A 172 25.53 -19.27 3.49
N ASN A 173 24.85 -18.88 2.41
CA ASN A 173 24.44 -19.74 1.31
C ASN A 173 23.53 -20.91 1.77
N ILE A 174 22.67 -20.65 2.76
CA ILE A 174 21.67 -21.59 3.27
C ILE A 174 20.30 -21.19 2.73
N ARG A 175 19.56 -22.14 2.16
CA ARG A 175 18.18 -21.92 1.70
C ARG A 175 17.26 -22.93 2.38
N ALA A 176 16.42 -22.44 3.29
CA ALA A 176 15.31 -23.22 3.81
C ALA A 176 14.12 -23.17 2.84
N ALA A 177 13.42 -24.30 2.69
CA ALA A 177 12.20 -24.38 1.89
C ALA A 177 11.09 -23.49 2.48
N PRO A 178 10.17 -22.94 1.67
CA PRO A 178 9.08 -22.10 2.16
C PRO A 178 8.25 -22.75 3.28
N ASP A 179 7.90 -24.03 3.13
CA ASP A 179 7.12 -24.75 4.13
C ASP A 179 7.91 -24.95 5.44
N HIS A 180 9.22 -25.15 5.34
CA HIS A 180 10.10 -25.26 6.52
C HIS A 180 10.22 -23.91 7.25
N TRP A 181 10.29 -22.80 6.51
CA TRP A 181 10.20 -21.46 7.07
C TRP A 181 8.92 -21.26 7.87
N GLN A 182 7.79 -21.61 7.28
CA GLN A 182 6.49 -21.50 7.94
C GLN A 182 6.41 -22.37 9.19
N ALA A 183 6.96 -23.59 9.15
CA ALA A 183 6.99 -24.49 10.31
C ALA A 183 7.89 -23.97 11.46
N CYS A 184 8.94 -23.20 11.15
CA CYS A 184 9.83 -22.62 12.16
C CYS A 184 9.28 -21.32 12.78
N MET A 185 8.24 -20.71 12.18
CA MET A 185 7.53 -19.56 12.74
C MET A 185 6.56 -20.02 13.83
N THR A 186 7.10 -20.36 15.00
CA THR A 186 6.33 -20.88 16.15
C THR A 186 5.94 -19.78 17.14
N ASP A 187 4.91 -20.02 17.94
CA ASP A 187 4.46 -19.10 19.00
C ASP A 187 5.60 -18.77 19.97
N ASP A 188 6.44 -19.75 20.35
CA ASP A 188 7.63 -19.51 21.17
C ASP A 188 8.57 -18.42 20.60
N VAL A 189 8.77 -18.38 19.29
CA VAL A 189 9.64 -17.38 18.64
C VAL A 189 8.97 -16.01 18.72
N LEU A 190 7.66 -15.98 18.49
CA LEU A 190 6.87 -14.76 18.56
C LEU A 190 6.79 -14.20 19.99
N ASP A 191 6.63 -15.06 20.99
CA ASP A 191 6.61 -14.67 22.41
C ASP A 191 7.95 -14.08 22.86
N LEU A 192 9.06 -14.63 22.39
CA LEU A 192 10.40 -14.06 22.63
C LEU A 192 10.52 -12.66 22.01
N VAL A 193 9.97 -12.44 20.80
CA VAL A 193 9.93 -11.11 20.17
C VAL A 193 9.11 -10.14 21.01
N HIS A 194 7.88 -10.49 21.39
CA HIS A 194 7.02 -9.64 22.21
C HIS A 194 7.60 -9.35 23.61
N SER A 195 8.37 -10.29 24.15
CA SER A 195 9.03 -10.15 25.45
C SER A 195 10.37 -9.39 25.38
N GLY A 196 10.76 -8.87 24.21
CA GLY A 196 12.01 -8.12 24.03
C GLY A 196 13.30 -8.96 23.96
N HIS A 197 13.19 -10.29 23.81
CA HIS A 197 14.31 -11.22 23.74
C HIS A 197 14.70 -11.51 22.28
N ALA A 198 14.91 -10.46 21.47
CA ALA A 198 15.11 -10.56 20.03
C ALA A 198 16.30 -11.47 19.63
N GLU A 199 17.44 -11.38 20.33
CA GLU A 199 18.61 -12.22 20.06
C GLU A 199 18.36 -13.71 20.34
N GLU A 200 17.54 -14.01 21.35
CA GLU A 200 17.16 -15.39 21.64
C GLU A 200 16.20 -15.93 20.58
N ALA A 201 15.20 -15.13 20.18
CA ALA A 201 14.30 -15.45 19.09
C ALA A 201 15.08 -15.74 17.79
N ARG A 202 16.06 -14.88 17.47
CA ARG A 202 16.95 -15.02 16.30
C ARG A 202 17.72 -16.32 16.31
N ARG A 203 18.40 -16.61 17.42
CA ARG A 203 19.20 -17.84 17.58
C ARG A 203 18.32 -19.09 17.47
N LYS A 204 17.16 -19.09 18.12
CA LYS A 204 16.19 -20.21 18.07
C LYS A 204 15.69 -20.43 16.64
N LEU A 205 15.30 -19.36 15.95
CA LEU A 205 14.81 -19.45 14.58
C LEU A 205 15.89 -19.98 13.61
N ILE A 206 17.12 -19.46 13.68
CA ILE A 206 18.23 -19.94 12.85
C ILE A 206 18.50 -21.43 13.09
N GLN A 207 18.58 -21.86 14.36
CA GLN A 207 18.83 -23.26 14.69
C GLN A 207 17.76 -24.19 14.11
N SER A 208 16.48 -23.82 14.23
CA SER A 208 15.37 -24.58 13.64
C SER A 208 15.42 -24.64 12.12
N LEU A 209 15.77 -23.52 11.46
CA LEU A 209 15.89 -23.46 10.01
C LEU A 209 17.05 -24.31 9.48
N GLU A 210 18.17 -24.38 10.21
CA GLU A 210 19.33 -25.20 9.85
C GLU A 210 19.06 -26.71 9.97
N LEU A 211 18.29 -27.13 10.99
CA LEU A 211 17.96 -28.54 11.23
C LEU A 211 17.16 -29.20 10.08
N GLY A 212 16.51 -28.40 9.23
CA GLY A 212 15.78 -28.86 8.03
C GLY A 212 16.35 -28.34 6.70
N ALA A 213 17.52 -27.69 6.69
CA ALA A 213 18.08 -27.12 5.47
C ALA A 213 18.80 -28.16 4.60
N THR A 214 18.60 -28.09 3.28
CA THR A 214 19.38 -28.84 2.29
C THR A 214 20.52 -27.94 1.76
N PRO A 215 21.77 -28.43 1.61
CA PRO A 215 22.85 -27.63 1.02
C PRO A 215 22.55 -27.21 -0.42
N LEU A 216 22.93 -25.98 -0.83
CA LEU A 216 22.82 -25.54 -2.22
C LEU A 216 23.73 -26.37 -3.13
N VAL A 217 23.17 -26.97 -4.18
CA VAL A 217 23.94 -27.43 -5.34
C VAL A 217 24.27 -26.19 -6.17
N ALA A 218 25.54 -25.98 -6.49
CA ALA A 218 26.00 -24.84 -7.28
C ALA A 218 25.33 -24.82 -8.66
N GLY A 219 24.61 -23.74 -9.02
CA GLY A 219 24.16 -23.54 -10.41
C GLY A 219 22.92 -22.70 -10.69
N GLU A 220 22.10 -22.32 -9.70
CA GLU A 220 20.87 -21.54 -9.97
C GLU A 220 21.00 -20.13 -9.40
N ALA A 221 21.57 -19.24 -10.22
CA ALA A 221 21.58 -17.79 -10.04
C ALA A 221 20.34 -17.15 -10.70
#